data_AF-A0A7C7WT47-F1
#
_entry.id   AF-A0A7C7WT47-F1
#
_cell.length_a   1.000
_cell.length_b   1.000
_cell.length_c   1.000
_cell.angle_alpha   90.00
_cell.angle_beta   90.00
_cell.angle_gamma   90.00
#
_symmetry.space_group_name_H-M   'P 1'
#
loop_
_entity.id
_entity.type
_entity.pdbx_description
1 polymer ?
#
loop_
_entity_poly.entity_id
_entity_poly.type
_entity_poly.pdbx_seq_one_letter_code
_entity_poly.pdbx_strand_id
1 'polypeptide(L)'
;MRDQIPHTGLNFFATYSFAVLLVLNIENLSFAALGVFAPLLALSYVSSKLSATRVEESNTHLNELSHLYLSTIEALAMAIDAKDQVTSGHIRRVQVHSVALAQELGVRDERELKAIEAAALLHDLGKLAVPEYILNKPGKLTPVEFEQMKTHAAVGADILASIDFPYPVESIVRYHHEMWNGKGYPQGISGEAIPIGARILSVVDCYDALTSDRPYRRALTREQATAVLTERRGSQYDPRVVDTFIAARDRLIDASDSRALAESHLAKAAEIREMVAGTKADAVSGVRISQDIDEPVEQDDSPSPPRVDDEGCVLLTFQAIARYLETVVPDAVAVVYTHQVDEARLVASHVSSREHEFLLRDASIVLGERLSGWVGANRKMIVNSDPALDLGDLAGAWVPRLRSTFSTPLVSDDTLVGVLTVYTPDRQGLTCRQIRTVTLLVADGLVPTTDAASTPRDEPMVAASPFAASGPRAVPSPRPRSVSA
;
A
#
# COMPACT_ATOMS: atom_id res chain seq x y z
N MET A 1 27.50 29.11 3.59
CA MET A 1 27.27 30.26 2.67
C MET A 1 28.18 31.48 2.91
N ARG A 2 29.04 31.53 3.95
CA ARG A 2 29.81 32.74 4.29
C ARG A 2 31.19 32.86 3.62
N ASP A 3 31.73 31.79 3.05
CA ASP A 3 33.13 31.76 2.56
C ASP A 3 33.31 31.98 1.05
N GLN A 4 32.23 32.07 0.25
CA GLN A 4 32.32 32.29 -1.21
C GLN A 4 32.01 33.73 -1.65
N ILE A 5 31.57 34.59 -0.72
CA ILE A 5 31.25 36.01 -0.98
C ILE A 5 32.48 36.89 -1.31
N PRO A 6 33.71 36.68 -0.77
CA PRO A 6 34.78 37.62 -1.03
C PRO A 6 35.27 37.62 -2.48
N HIS A 7 35.17 36.48 -3.18
CA HIS A 7 35.68 36.35 -4.56
C HIS A 7 34.77 36.98 -5.62
N THR A 8 33.45 36.94 -5.44
CA THR A 8 32.50 37.61 -6.33
C THR A 8 32.53 39.13 -6.15
N GLY A 9 32.63 39.61 -4.90
CA GLY A 9 32.78 41.04 -4.63
C GLY A 9 34.04 41.66 -5.25
N LEU A 10 35.18 40.94 -5.20
CA LEU A 10 36.45 41.43 -5.76
C LEU A 10 36.41 41.58 -7.28
N ASN A 11 35.79 40.61 -7.98
CA ASN A 11 35.66 40.66 -9.45
C ASN A 11 34.71 41.78 -9.90
N PHE A 12 33.61 42.00 -9.19
CA PHE A 12 32.72 43.14 -9.45
C PHE A 12 33.41 44.48 -9.22
N PHE A 13 34.16 44.63 -8.12
CA PHE A 13 34.93 45.84 -7.83
C PHE A 13 36.00 46.10 -8.90
N ALA A 14 36.72 45.07 -9.33
CA ALA A 14 37.73 45.17 -10.38
C ALA A 14 37.11 45.63 -11.70
N THR A 15 35.96 45.04 -12.08
CA THR A 15 35.29 45.35 -13.35
C THR A 15 34.68 46.75 -13.34
N TYR A 16 34.10 47.17 -12.22
CA TYR A 16 33.54 48.51 -12.04
C TYR A 16 34.64 49.59 -12.01
N SER A 17 35.75 49.33 -11.31
CA SER A 17 36.91 50.24 -11.29
C SER A 17 37.53 50.40 -12.68
N PHE A 18 37.55 49.31 -13.47
CA PHE A 18 38.04 49.31 -14.84
C PHE A 18 37.12 50.09 -15.78
N ALA A 19 35.80 49.94 -15.64
CA ALA A 19 34.80 50.71 -16.40
C ALA A 19 34.90 52.22 -16.07
N VAL A 20 35.07 52.58 -14.80
CA VAL A 20 35.27 53.98 -14.37
C VAL A 20 36.57 54.55 -14.94
N LEU A 21 37.68 53.82 -14.89
CA LEU A 21 38.97 54.25 -15.46
C LEU A 21 38.88 54.49 -16.97
N LEU A 22 38.11 53.66 -17.69
CA LEU A 22 37.89 53.77 -19.13
C LEU A 22 37.04 55.01 -19.47
N VAL A 23 35.98 55.26 -18.71
CA VAL A 23 35.14 56.47 -18.88
C VAL A 23 35.92 57.74 -18.60
N LEU A 24 36.75 57.76 -17.54
CA LEU A 24 37.57 58.91 -17.17
C LEU A 24 38.70 59.21 -18.17
N ASN A 25 39.09 58.26 -19.03
CA ASN A 25 40.16 58.41 -20.01
C ASN A 25 39.69 58.37 -21.48
N ILE A 26 38.39 58.53 -21.72
CA ILE A 26 37.81 58.32 -23.05
C ILE A 26 38.32 59.34 -24.10
N GLU A 27 38.70 60.55 -23.67
CA GLU A 27 39.24 61.61 -24.54
C GLU A 27 40.71 61.36 -24.95
N ASN A 28 41.45 60.53 -24.22
CA ASN A 28 42.87 60.22 -24.46
C ASN A 28 43.10 58.78 -24.95
N LEU A 29 42.05 58.12 -25.43
CA LEU A 29 42.09 56.69 -25.76
C LEU A 29 42.85 56.45 -27.08
N SER A 30 44.15 56.18 -26.97
CA SER A 30 44.97 55.76 -28.11
C SER A 30 44.60 54.33 -28.57
N PHE A 31 44.88 54.00 -29.83
CA PHE A 31 44.71 52.62 -30.35
C PHE A 31 45.47 51.57 -29.51
N ALA A 32 46.61 51.96 -28.91
CA ALA A 32 47.37 51.10 -28.01
C ALA A 32 46.62 50.79 -26.71
N ALA A 33 45.89 51.76 -26.15
CA ALA A 33 45.04 51.55 -24.98
C ALA A 33 43.93 50.54 -25.28
N LEU A 34 43.29 50.64 -26.46
CA LEU A 34 42.24 49.72 -26.88
C LEU A 34 42.73 48.27 -26.96
N GLY A 35 43.97 48.06 -27.39
CA GLY A 35 44.63 46.75 -27.43
C GLY A 35 44.86 46.11 -26.05
N VAL A 36 44.85 46.90 -24.96
CA VAL A 36 44.99 46.41 -23.58
C VAL A 36 43.63 46.28 -22.89
N PHE A 37 42.73 47.24 -23.08
CA PHE A 37 41.42 47.26 -22.43
C PHE A 37 40.47 46.17 -22.98
N ALA A 38 40.46 45.93 -24.29
CA ALA A 38 39.59 44.94 -24.91
C ALA A 38 39.82 43.50 -24.41
N PRO A 39 41.07 42.97 -24.35
CA PRO A 39 41.30 41.63 -23.82
C PRO A 39 40.99 41.51 -22.32
N LEU A 40 41.21 42.57 -21.52
CA LEU A 40 40.87 42.57 -20.10
C LEU A 40 39.36 42.55 -19.84
N LEU A 41 38.58 43.31 -20.63
CA LEU A 41 37.11 43.25 -20.59
C LEU A 41 36.59 41.89 -21.07
N ALA A 42 37.19 41.31 -22.11
CA ALA A 42 36.85 39.97 -22.58
C ALA A 42 37.14 38.91 -21.50
N LEU A 43 38.30 38.99 -20.83
CA LEU A 43 38.65 38.11 -19.71
C LEU A 43 37.68 38.26 -18.52
N SER A 44 37.31 39.49 -18.15
CA SER A 44 36.33 39.74 -17.09
C SER A 44 34.94 39.21 -17.45
N TYR A 45 34.50 39.42 -18.70
CA TYR A 45 33.22 38.90 -19.20
C TYR A 45 33.19 37.37 -19.19
N VAL A 46 34.24 36.72 -19.70
CA VAL A 46 34.38 35.25 -19.68
C VAL A 46 34.44 34.73 -18.25
N SER A 47 35.18 35.39 -17.35
CA SER A 47 35.26 35.03 -15.93
C SER A 47 33.90 35.11 -15.23
N SER A 48 33.16 36.20 -15.47
CA SER A 48 31.81 36.40 -14.91
C SER A 48 30.83 35.37 -15.46
N LYS A 49 30.89 35.08 -16.77
CA LYS A 49 30.05 34.07 -17.41
C LYS A 49 30.34 32.66 -16.89
N LEU A 50 31.61 32.29 -16.73
CA LEU A 50 32.04 31.01 -16.16
C LEU A 50 31.69 30.86 -14.68
N SER A 51 31.60 31.96 -13.95
CA SER A 51 31.17 31.97 -12.54
C SER A 51 29.66 31.79 -12.44
N ALA A 52 28.90 32.47 -13.31
CA ALA A 52 27.45 32.32 -13.38
C ALA A 52 27.04 30.89 -13.76
N THR A 53 27.68 30.29 -14.78
CA THR A 53 27.40 28.91 -15.17
C THR A 53 27.75 27.91 -14.07
N ARG A 54 28.87 28.09 -13.34
CA ARG A 54 29.22 27.23 -12.20
C ARG A 54 28.23 27.32 -11.05
N VAL A 55 27.70 28.51 -10.77
CA VAL A 55 26.66 28.69 -9.76
C VAL A 55 25.37 28.01 -10.20
N GLU A 56 25.02 28.10 -11.48
CA GLU A 56 23.84 27.44 -12.05
C GLU A 56 23.98 25.92 -12.01
N GLU A 57 25.11 25.37 -12.46
CA GLU A 57 25.44 23.93 -12.37
C GLU A 57 25.44 23.41 -10.92
N SER A 58 25.98 24.19 -9.98
CA SER A 58 25.95 23.83 -8.56
C SER A 58 24.52 23.85 -8.02
N ASN A 59 23.68 24.80 -8.43
CA ASN A 59 22.28 24.88 -7.99
C ASN A 59 21.45 23.74 -8.58
N THR A 60 21.64 23.40 -9.87
CA THR A 60 20.97 22.25 -10.49
C THR A 60 21.37 20.95 -9.79
N HIS A 61 22.66 20.76 -9.53
CA HIS A 61 23.14 19.58 -8.80
C HIS A 61 22.57 19.50 -7.37
N LEU A 62 22.49 20.62 -6.65
CA LEU A 62 21.85 20.67 -5.32
C LEU A 62 20.35 20.35 -5.38
N ASN A 63 19.65 20.80 -6.41
CA ASN A 63 18.23 20.49 -6.61
C ASN A 63 18.02 19.02 -6.96
N GLU A 64 18.85 18.44 -7.82
CA GLU A 64 18.83 17.02 -8.15
C GLU A 64 19.07 16.15 -6.92
N LEU A 65 20.09 16.48 -6.12
CA LEU A 65 20.35 15.79 -4.85
C LEU A 65 19.15 15.93 -3.90
N SER A 66 18.59 17.13 -3.75
CA SER A 66 17.42 17.36 -2.90
C SER A 66 16.21 16.53 -3.36
N HIS A 67 15.99 16.43 -4.67
CA HIS A 67 14.92 15.62 -5.24
C HIS A 67 15.16 14.13 -4.99
N LEU A 68 16.38 13.63 -5.18
CA LEU A 68 16.74 12.24 -4.87
C LEU A 68 16.55 11.91 -3.38
N TYR A 69 16.92 12.82 -2.49
CA TYR A 69 16.68 12.68 -1.05
C TYR A 69 15.19 12.57 -0.74
N LEU A 70 14.36 13.47 -1.28
CA LEU A 70 12.91 13.42 -1.08
C LEU A 70 12.29 12.15 -1.65
N SER A 71 12.68 11.74 -2.86
CA SER A 71 12.22 10.49 -3.47
C SER A 71 12.60 9.25 -2.65
N THR A 72 13.78 9.25 -2.02
CA THR A 72 14.22 8.16 -1.14
C THR A 72 13.39 8.13 0.15
N ILE A 73 13.14 9.30 0.75
CA ILE A 73 12.26 9.43 1.94
C ILE A 73 10.84 8.97 1.61
N GLU A 74 10.30 9.36 0.47
CA GLU A 74 8.99 8.92 -0.02
C GLU A 74 8.94 7.42 -0.27
N ALA A 75 10.01 6.83 -0.84
CA ALA A 75 10.10 5.39 -1.03
C ALA A 75 10.10 4.62 0.29
N LEU A 76 10.83 5.12 1.30
CA LEU A 76 10.81 4.56 2.66
C LEU A 76 9.43 4.67 3.30
N ALA A 77 8.77 5.83 3.17
CA ALA A 77 7.39 6.04 3.61
C ALA A 77 6.42 5.04 2.98
N MET A 78 6.51 4.85 1.66
CA MET A 78 5.68 3.88 0.94
C MET A 78 5.95 2.43 1.37
N ALA A 79 7.19 2.08 1.70
CA ALA A 79 7.53 0.75 2.21
C ALA A 79 6.91 0.47 3.58
N ILE A 80 6.83 1.49 4.45
CA ILE A 80 6.14 1.40 5.75
C ILE A 80 4.62 1.21 5.54
N ASP A 81 4.01 2.03 4.69
CA ASP A 81 2.58 1.92 4.33
C ASP A 81 2.23 0.52 3.81
N ALA A 82 3.10 -0.06 2.97
CA ALA A 82 2.93 -1.41 2.45
C ALA A 82 2.96 -2.49 3.56
N LYS A 83 3.74 -2.27 4.63
CA LYS A 83 3.85 -3.19 5.78
C LYS A 83 2.68 -3.06 6.76
N ASP A 84 2.18 -1.84 6.99
CA ASP A 84 1.20 -1.52 8.05
C ASP A 84 -0.27 -1.65 7.60
N GLN A 85 -0.53 -2.04 6.35
CA GLN A 85 -1.89 -2.17 5.77
C GLN A 85 -2.78 -0.92 5.93
N VAL A 86 -2.18 0.25 6.15
CA VAL A 86 -2.89 1.53 6.26
C VAL A 86 -3.34 1.97 4.88
N THR A 87 -4.50 2.63 4.81
CA THR A 87 -5.10 3.13 3.58
C THR A 87 -4.15 4.07 2.84
N SER A 88 -4.06 3.89 1.52
CA SER A 88 -3.16 4.67 0.66
C SER A 88 -3.37 6.18 0.84
N GLY A 89 -2.30 6.92 1.11
CA GLY A 89 -2.31 8.38 1.20
C GLY A 89 -2.40 8.97 2.61
N HIS A 90 -2.44 8.13 3.66
CA HIS A 90 -2.39 8.56 5.07
C HIS A 90 -1.19 9.45 5.35
N ILE A 91 0.02 8.96 5.06
CA ILE A 91 1.27 9.66 5.35
C ILE A 91 1.29 11.07 4.74
N ARG A 92 0.77 11.22 3.50
CA ARG A 92 0.75 12.52 2.81
C ARG A 92 -0.28 13.49 3.40
N ARG A 93 -1.47 13.02 3.76
CA ARG A 93 -2.48 13.87 4.45
C ARG A 93 -1.92 14.35 5.78
N VAL A 94 -1.32 13.45 6.55
CA VAL A 94 -0.67 13.79 7.83
C VAL A 94 0.42 14.83 7.63
N GLN A 95 1.27 14.69 6.60
CA GLN A 95 2.30 15.68 6.26
C GLN A 95 1.72 17.05 5.94
N VAL A 96 0.78 17.13 4.99
CA VAL A 96 0.18 18.39 4.54
C VAL A 96 -0.52 19.10 5.70
N HIS A 97 -1.33 18.36 6.47
CA HIS A 97 -2.05 18.92 7.61
C HIS A 97 -1.11 19.35 8.74
N SER A 98 -0.02 18.62 9.00
CA SER A 98 0.94 18.96 10.05
C SER A 98 1.68 20.26 9.74
N VAL A 99 2.15 20.44 8.51
CA VAL A 99 2.86 21.67 8.09
C VAL A 99 1.91 22.87 8.12
N ALA A 100 0.70 22.71 7.58
CA ALA A 100 -0.27 23.81 7.55
C ALA A 100 -0.75 24.18 8.97
N LEU A 101 -0.94 23.21 9.87
CA LEU A 101 -1.24 23.48 11.28
C LEU A 101 -0.07 24.18 12.00
N ALA A 102 1.18 23.79 11.72
CA ALA A 102 2.36 24.43 12.28
C ALA A 102 2.42 25.92 11.92
N GLN A 103 2.13 26.26 10.66
CA GLN A 103 2.08 27.64 10.19
C GLN A 103 0.98 28.45 10.88
N GLU A 104 -0.22 27.88 11.05
CA GLU A 104 -1.33 28.51 11.78
C GLU A 104 -1.00 28.71 13.27
N LEU A 105 -0.23 27.80 13.88
CA LEU A 105 0.26 27.91 15.25
C LEU A 105 1.39 28.95 15.43
N GLY A 106 1.86 29.55 14.34
CA GLY A 106 2.89 30.59 14.35
C GLY A 106 4.32 30.08 14.20
N VAL A 107 4.54 28.83 13.78
CA VAL A 107 5.88 28.32 13.45
C VAL A 107 6.35 29.01 12.17
N ARG A 108 7.41 29.83 12.29
CA ARG A 108 8.00 30.59 11.17
C ARG A 108 9.42 30.15 10.81
N ASP A 109 10.06 29.37 11.67
CA ASP A 109 11.40 28.83 11.38
C ASP A 109 11.28 27.77 10.28
N GLU A 110 11.95 28.01 9.15
CA GLU A 110 11.97 27.10 8.01
C GLU A 110 12.58 25.73 8.37
N ARG A 111 13.56 25.70 9.28
CA ARG A 111 14.17 24.43 9.72
C ARG A 111 13.19 23.61 10.54
N GLU A 112 12.38 24.25 11.38
CA GLU A 112 11.36 23.58 12.18
C GLU A 112 10.20 23.08 11.30
N LEU A 113 9.76 23.86 10.32
CA LEU A 113 8.75 23.43 9.34
C LEU A 113 9.23 22.21 8.55
N LYS A 114 10.48 22.22 8.06
CA LYS A 114 11.08 21.06 7.37
C LYS A 114 11.21 19.84 8.28
N ALA A 115 11.50 20.04 9.57
CA ALA A 115 11.53 18.95 10.54
C ALA A 115 10.14 18.32 10.73
N ILE A 116 9.09 19.14 10.86
CA ILE A 116 7.70 18.67 10.99
C ILE A 116 7.28 17.93 9.73
N GLU A 117 7.60 18.47 8.55
CA GLU A 117 7.31 17.85 7.27
C GLU A 117 7.96 16.46 7.13
N ALA A 118 9.26 16.37 7.41
CA ALA A 118 9.99 15.10 7.34
C ALA A 118 9.53 14.11 8.42
N ALA A 119 9.28 14.59 9.65
CA ALA A 119 8.83 13.74 10.73
C ALA A 119 7.44 13.17 10.46
N ALA A 120 6.53 13.96 9.88
CA ALA A 120 5.20 13.48 9.50
C ALA A 120 5.28 12.34 8.46
N LEU A 121 6.23 12.40 7.52
CA LEU A 121 6.47 11.31 6.57
C LEU A 121 7.03 10.03 7.21
N LEU A 122 7.87 10.19 8.23
CA LEU A 122 8.74 9.13 8.75
C LEU A 122 8.40 8.66 10.17
N HIS A 123 7.33 9.19 10.77
CA HIS A 123 6.98 8.94 12.18
C HIS A 123 6.82 7.46 12.51
N ASP A 124 6.35 6.70 11.53
CA ASP A 124 6.09 5.27 11.63
C ASP A 124 7.23 4.38 11.11
N LEU A 125 8.40 4.94 10.78
CA LEU A 125 9.55 4.18 10.27
C LEU A 125 9.98 3.03 11.19
N GLY A 126 9.83 3.20 12.50
CA GLY A 126 10.16 2.15 13.46
C GLY A 126 9.21 0.95 13.41
N LYS A 127 8.05 1.03 12.75
CA LYS A 127 7.15 -0.13 12.55
C LYS A 127 7.81 -1.23 11.73
N LEU A 128 8.88 -0.92 10.99
CA LEU A 128 9.75 -1.91 10.35
C LEU A 128 10.34 -2.92 11.35
N ALA A 129 10.63 -2.51 12.59
CA ALA A 129 11.16 -3.38 13.64
C ALA A 129 10.07 -4.11 14.45
N VAL A 130 8.79 -3.75 14.28
CA VAL A 130 7.68 -4.44 14.96
C VAL A 130 7.35 -5.73 14.19
N PRO A 131 7.23 -6.89 14.87
CA PRO A 131 6.84 -8.14 14.22
C PRO A 131 5.45 -8.05 13.55
N GLU A 132 5.31 -8.67 12.37
CA GLU A 132 4.07 -8.59 11.57
C GLU A 132 2.84 -9.12 12.31
N TYR A 133 2.99 -10.17 13.12
CA TYR A 133 1.88 -10.73 13.90
C TYR A 133 1.36 -9.79 14.99
N ILE A 134 2.16 -8.79 15.40
CA ILE A 134 1.74 -7.71 16.32
C ILE A 134 1.16 -6.55 15.51
N LEU A 135 1.86 -6.16 14.43
CA LEU A 135 1.46 -5.03 13.58
C LEU A 135 0.10 -5.25 12.92
N ASN A 136 -0.10 -6.43 12.34
CA ASN A 136 -1.30 -6.79 11.59
C ASN A 136 -2.31 -7.58 12.44
N LYS A 137 -2.21 -7.53 13.77
CA LYS A 137 -3.10 -8.27 14.65
C LYS A 137 -4.54 -7.77 14.50
N PRO A 138 -5.50 -8.62 14.07
CA PRO A 138 -6.90 -8.24 14.01
C PRO A 138 -7.49 -8.23 15.42
N GLY A 139 -7.46 -7.07 16.08
CA GLY A 139 -8.04 -6.87 17.40
C GLY A 139 -7.13 -6.12 18.37
N LYS A 140 -7.47 -6.19 19.66
CA LYS A 140 -6.69 -5.51 20.71
C LYS A 140 -5.36 -6.22 20.94
N LEU A 141 -4.29 -5.45 21.02
CA LEU A 141 -3.00 -5.93 21.49
C LEU A 141 -3.10 -6.28 22.98
N THR A 142 -2.46 -7.38 23.36
CA THR A 142 -2.20 -7.71 24.76
C THR A 142 -1.22 -6.68 25.35
N PRO A 143 -1.14 -6.52 26.68
CA PRO A 143 -0.21 -5.57 27.29
C PRO A 143 1.25 -5.79 26.83
N VAL A 144 1.68 -7.04 26.70
CA VAL A 144 3.05 -7.38 26.26
C VAL A 144 3.27 -7.01 24.78
N GLU A 145 2.30 -7.33 23.91
CA GLU A 145 2.36 -6.93 22.50
C GLU A 145 2.30 -5.40 22.34
N PHE A 146 1.57 -4.71 23.21
CA PHE A 146 1.52 -3.25 23.21
C PHE A 146 2.84 -2.63 23.64
N GLU A 147 3.54 -3.19 24.63
CA GLU A 147 4.92 -2.74 24.96
C GLU A 147 5.86 -2.93 23.77
N GLN A 148 5.75 -4.03 23.02
CA GLN A 148 6.52 -4.24 21.79
C GLN A 148 6.11 -3.26 20.68
N MET A 149 4.82 -2.92 20.57
CA MET A 149 4.36 -1.91 19.62
C MET A 149 4.95 -0.53 19.94
N LYS A 150 4.99 -0.12 21.21
CA LYS A 150 5.53 1.18 21.63
C LYS A 150 6.97 1.42 21.21
N THR A 151 7.76 0.37 21.00
CA THR A 151 9.18 0.51 20.64
C THR A 151 9.37 1.20 19.29
N HIS A 152 8.36 1.21 18.40
CA HIS A 152 8.51 1.83 17.08
C HIS A 152 8.89 3.32 17.16
N ALA A 153 8.40 4.07 18.15
CA ALA A 153 8.74 5.49 18.28
C ALA A 153 10.23 5.69 18.58
N ALA A 154 10.79 4.88 19.50
CA ALA A 154 12.20 4.92 19.84
C ALA A 154 13.08 4.37 18.71
N VAL A 155 12.72 3.24 18.12
CA VAL A 155 13.49 2.62 17.03
C VAL A 155 13.46 3.50 15.78
N GLY A 156 12.32 4.11 15.44
CA GLY A 156 12.21 5.05 14.32
C GLY A 156 13.12 6.25 14.52
N ALA A 157 13.13 6.83 15.73
CA ALA A 157 14.03 7.89 16.10
C ALA A 157 15.52 7.47 16.00
N ASP A 158 15.88 6.28 16.48
CA ASP A 158 17.26 5.77 16.41
C ASP A 158 17.72 5.54 14.96
N ILE A 159 16.84 5.05 14.08
CA ILE A 159 17.14 4.94 12.64
C ILE A 159 17.39 6.34 12.05
N LEU A 160 16.53 7.31 12.37
CA LEU A 160 16.67 8.67 11.86
C LEU A 160 17.90 9.40 12.43
N ALA A 161 18.35 9.05 13.64
CA ALA A 161 19.58 9.58 14.23
C ALA A 161 20.84 9.18 13.45
N SER A 162 20.80 8.09 12.68
CA SER A 162 21.89 7.69 11.79
C SER A 162 21.95 8.51 10.49
N ILE A 163 20.93 9.34 10.24
CA ILE A 163 20.84 10.21 9.07
C ILE A 163 21.14 11.63 9.52
N ASP A 164 22.11 12.28 8.87
CA ASP A 164 22.51 13.67 9.16
C ASP A 164 21.48 14.68 8.60
N PHE A 165 20.27 14.70 9.17
CA PHE A 165 19.27 15.70 8.83
C PHE A 165 19.74 17.09 9.28
N PRO A 166 19.61 18.14 8.44
CA PRO A 166 20.00 19.50 8.81
C PRO A 166 18.97 20.17 9.77
N TYR A 167 18.00 19.42 10.29
CA TYR A 167 16.90 19.88 11.14
C TYR A 167 16.42 18.76 12.08
N PRO A 168 15.77 19.07 13.22
CA PRO A 168 15.60 18.13 14.34
C PRO A 168 14.42 17.14 14.19
N VAL A 169 14.48 16.26 13.19
CA VAL A 169 13.43 15.24 12.90
C VAL A 169 13.29 14.22 14.04
N GLU A 170 14.42 13.73 14.54
CA GLU A 170 14.52 12.64 15.51
C GLU A 170 13.65 12.87 16.75
N SER A 171 13.72 14.07 17.32
CA SER A 171 12.95 14.43 18.51
C SER A 171 11.43 14.41 18.27
N ILE A 172 10.99 14.79 17.07
CA ILE A 172 9.57 14.79 16.73
C ILE A 172 9.07 13.34 16.64
N VAL A 173 9.81 12.50 15.93
CA VAL A 173 9.47 11.07 15.77
C VAL A 173 9.59 10.32 17.09
N ARG A 174 10.53 10.64 17.96
CA ARG A 174 10.66 9.96 19.26
C ARG A 174 9.45 10.19 20.16
N TYR A 175 8.89 11.41 20.14
CA TYR A 175 7.89 11.85 21.11
C TYR A 175 6.48 12.02 20.56
N HIS A 176 6.20 11.59 19.33
CA HIS A 176 4.87 11.76 18.70
C HIS A 176 3.73 11.00 19.40
N HIS A 177 4.06 10.05 20.28
CA HIS A 177 3.12 9.34 21.16
C HIS A 177 3.18 9.77 22.63
N GLU A 178 3.93 10.83 22.94
CA GLU A 178 3.87 11.46 24.25
C GLU A 178 2.52 12.16 24.45
N MET A 179 2.02 12.13 25.68
CA MET A 179 0.73 12.71 26.02
C MET A 179 0.94 13.98 26.82
N TRP A 180 0.11 14.99 26.60
CA TRP A 180 0.19 16.27 27.31
C TRP A 180 0.23 16.11 28.84
N ASN A 181 -0.47 15.11 29.38
CA ASN A 181 -0.50 14.77 30.80
C ASN A 181 0.66 13.89 31.31
N GLY A 182 1.63 13.53 30.48
CA GLY A 182 2.80 12.70 30.83
C GLY A 182 2.54 11.19 30.90
N LYS A 183 1.36 10.70 30.47
CA LYS A 183 1.05 9.26 30.45
C LYS A 183 1.39 8.58 29.11
N GLY A 184 2.12 9.29 28.24
CA GLY A 184 2.56 8.79 26.95
C GLY A 184 3.82 7.94 27.04
N TYR A 185 4.41 7.69 25.87
CA TYR A 185 5.64 6.94 25.70
C TYR A 185 6.49 7.59 24.60
N PRO A 186 7.81 7.36 24.56
CA PRO A 186 8.60 6.42 25.37
C PRO A 186 9.12 6.93 26.73
N GLN A 187 9.14 8.24 26.99
CA GLN A 187 9.76 8.83 28.19
C GLN A 187 8.74 9.36 29.21
N GLY A 188 7.48 9.56 28.84
CA GLY A 188 6.45 10.10 29.74
C GLY A 188 6.64 11.58 30.02
N ILE A 189 7.23 12.32 29.09
CA ILE A 189 7.38 13.78 29.19
C ILE A 189 6.01 14.46 29.03
N SER A 190 5.84 15.64 29.62
CA SER A 190 4.54 16.33 29.67
C SER A 190 4.62 17.80 29.29
N GLY A 191 3.47 18.35 28.90
CA GLY A 191 3.33 19.76 28.56
C GLY A 191 4.29 20.22 27.45
N GLU A 192 4.93 21.36 27.68
CA GLU A 192 5.83 22.00 26.72
C GLU A 192 7.20 21.31 26.59
N ALA A 193 7.51 20.33 27.44
CA ALA A 193 8.70 19.49 27.24
C ALA A 193 8.59 18.64 25.97
N ILE A 194 7.36 18.38 25.50
CA ILE A 194 7.11 17.71 24.22
C ILE A 194 7.37 18.70 23.08
N PRO A 195 8.25 18.39 22.11
CA PRO A 195 8.49 19.26 20.95
C PRO A 195 7.19 19.65 20.25
N ILE A 196 7.09 20.90 19.80
CA ILE A 196 5.85 21.39 19.15
C ILE A 196 5.48 20.55 17.93
N GLY A 197 6.48 20.09 17.16
CA GLY A 197 6.26 19.18 16.05
C GLY A 197 5.60 17.86 16.45
N ALA A 198 6.00 17.27 17.59
CA ALA A 198 5.41 16.02 18.08
C ALA A 198 3.96 16.25 18.56
N ARG A 199 3.70 17.39 19.21
CA ARG A 199 2.34 17.78 19.63
C ARG A 199 1.41 17.96 18.44
N ILE A 200 1.88 18.64 17.39
CA ILE A 200 1.15 18.81 16.12
C ILE A 200 0.86 17.44 15.49
N LEU A 201 1.91 16.63 15.31
CA LEU A 201 1.82 15.34 14.64
C LEU A 201 0.84 14.40 15.36
N SER A 202 0.87 14.34 16.68
CA SER A 202 -0.03 13.48 17.48
C SER A 202 -1.52 13.79 17.25
N VAL A 203 -1.88 15.06 17.05
CA VAL A 203 -3.26 15.50 16.80
C VAL A 203 -3.66 15.16 15.37
N VAL A 204 -2.79 15.47 14.40
CA VAL A 204 -3.05 15.26 12.98
C VAL A 204 -3.13 13.77 12.65
N ASP A 205 -2.20 12.96 13.14
CA ASP A 205 -2.21 11.51 12.96
C ASP A 205 -3.49 10.88 13.56
N CYS A 206 -3.86 11.26 14.78
CA CYS A 206 -5.10 10.79 15.38
C CYS A 206 -6.32 11.19 14.54
N TYR A 207 -6.38 12.43 14.05
CA TYR A 207 -7.50 12.87 13.23
C TYR A 207 -7.60 12.06 11.95
N ASP A 208 -6.51 11.94 11.20
CA ASP A 208 -6.48 11.19 9.95
C ASP A 208 -6.84 9.71 10.17
N ALA A 209 -6.31 9.12 11.25
CA ALA A 209 -6.64 7.77 11.63
C ALA A 209 -8.14 7.59 11.94
N LEU A 210 -8.80 8.59 12.53
CA LEU A 210 -10.24 8.55 12.84
C LEU A 210 -11.11 8.73 11.60
N THR A 211 -10.70 9.59 10.66
CA THR A 211 -11.47 9.93 9.43
C THR A 211 -11.13 9.08 8.22
N SER A 212 -10.20 8.13 8.34
CA SER A 212 -9.84 7.19 7.27
C SER A 212 -10.46 5.81 7.51
N ASP A 213 -10.88 5.15 6.43
CA ASP A 213 -11.31 3.75 6.48
C ASP A 213 -10.13 2.86 6.85
N ARG A 214 -10.37 1.94 7.79
CA ARG A 214 -9.43 0.89 8.20
C ARG A 214 -10.09 -0.47 7.99
N PRO A 215 -9.32 -1.56 7.78
CA PRO A 215 -9.86 -2.89 7.48
C PRO A 215 -10.96 -3.38 8.44
N TYR A 216 -10.98 -2.90 9.68
CA TYR A 216 -11.93 -3.30 10.72
C TYR A 216 -12.84 -2.17 11.23
N ARG A 217 -12.75 -0.96 10.65
CA ARG A 217 -13.52 0.21 11.11
C ARG A 217 -13.73 1.21 9.98
N ARG A 218 -14.99 1.56 9.72
CA ARG A 218 -15.32 2.68 8.82
C ARG A 218 -14.83 4.02 9.36
N ALA A 219 -14.48 4.92 8.46
CA ALA A 219 -14.17 6.31 8.76
C ALA A 219 -15.28 6.97 9.59
N LEU A 220 -14.90 7.73 10.61
CA LEU A 220 -15.83 8.59 11.35
C LEU A 220 -16.10 9.86 10.56
N THR A 221 -17.24 10.51 10.85
CA THR A 221 -17.49 11.85 10.29
C THR A 221 -16.51 12.87 10.87
N ARG A 222 -16.31 13.99 10.16
CA ARG A 222 -15.42 15.07 10.61
C ARG A 222 -15.82 15.58 11.99
N GLU A 223 -17.12 15.68 12.26
CA GLU A 223 -17.70 16.11 13.54
C GLU A 223 -17.39 15.11 14.67
N GLN A 224 -17.55 13.81 14.39
CA GLN A 224 -17.23 12.75 15.35
C GLN A 224 -15.74 12.72 15.68
N ALA A 225 -14.87 12.85 14.67
CA ALA A 225 -13.42 12.93 14.89
C ALA A 225 -13.04 14.17 15.71
N THR A 226 -13.64 15.33 15.41
CA THR A 226 -13.45 16.56 16.20
C THR A 226 -13.93 16.41 17.65
N ALA A 227 -15.05 15.71 17.89
CA ALA A 227 -15.53 15.44 19.24
C ALA A 227 -14.51 14.61 20.05
N VAL A 228 -13.91 13.58 19.44
CA VAL A 228 -12.86 12.76 20.07
C VAL A 228 -11.61 13.58 20.41
N LEU A 229 -11.18 14.48 19.51
CA LEU A 229 -10.06 15.38 19.79
C LEU A 229 -10.38 16.33 20.96
N THR A 230 -11.60 16.85 21.00
CA THR A 230 -12.07 17.76 22.05
C THR A 230 -12.12 17.06 23.41
N GLU A 231 -12.59 15.81 23.47
CA GLU A 231 -12.61 15.00 24.69
C GLU A 231 -11.19 14.77 25.25
N ARG A 232 -10.21 14.60 24.36
CA ARG A 232 -8.81 14.32 24.71
C ARG A 232 -7.95 15.57 24.92
N ARG A 233 -8.53 16.75 24.73
CA ARG A 233 -7.88 18.06 24.89
C ARG A 233 -7.36 18.24 26.32
N GLY A 234 -6.10 18.62 26.48
CA GLY A 234 -5.46 18.87 27.78
C GLY A 234 -5.15 17.61 28.60
N SER A 235 -5.52 16.43 28.11
CA SER A 235 -5.08 15.16 28.69
C SER A 235 -4.09 14.47 27.76
N GLN A 236 -4.53 14.05 26.58
CA GLN A 236 -3.67 13.42 25.58
C GLN A 236 -2.99 14.47 24.70
N TYR A 237 -3.73 15.50 24.30
CA TYR A 237 -3.26 16.48 23.31
C TYR A 237 -3.10 17.87 23.91
N ASP A 238 -2.16 18.65 23.35
CA ASP A 238 -1.97 20.05 23.69
C ASP A 238 -3.26 20.85 23.40
N PRO A 239 -3.84 21.52 24.41
CA PRO A 239 -5.04 22.34 24.24
C PRO A 239 -4.96 23.35 23.10
N ARG A 240 -3.82 24.03 22.96
CA ARG A 240 -3.61 25.06 21.94
C ARG A 240 -3.59 24.46 20.54
N VAL A 241 -2.94 23.31 20.37
CA VAL A 241 -2.87 22.60 19.09
C VAL A 241 -4.25 22.13 18.66
N VAL A 242 -5.02 21.53 19.58
CA VAL A 242 -6.40 21.08 19.30
C VAL A 242 -7.29 22.27 18.92
N ASP A 243 -7.26 23.36 19.67
CA ASP A 243 -8.09 24.54 19.40
C ASP A 243 -7.78 25.16 18.04
N THR A 244 -6.49 25.31 17.71
CA THR A 244 -6.06 25.82 16.40
C THR A 244 -6.44 24.86 15.27
N PHE A 245 -6.27 23.56 15.47
CA PHE A 245 -6.66 22.56 14.46
C PHE A 245 -8.16 22.61 14.17
N ILE A 246 -9.01 22.65 15.20
CA ILE A 246 -10.46 22.72 15.02
C ILE A 246 -10.87 24.02 14.32
N ALA A 247 -10.27 25.15 14.68
CA ALA A 247 -10.56 26.44 14.06
C ALA A 247 -10.12 26.53 12.59
N ALA A 248 -9.04 25.84 12.22
CA ALA A 248 -8.49 25.85 10.86
C ALA A 248 -8.92 24.64 10.01
N ARG A 249 -9.56 23.62 10.61
CA ARG A 249 -9.84 22.30 10.02
C ARG A 249 -10.36 22.36 8.59
N ASP A 250 -11.44 23.11 8.36
CA ASP A 250 -12.10 23.14 7.05
C ASP A 250 -11.16 23.73 5.98
N ARG A 251 -10.41 24.79 6.31
CA ARG A 251 -9.38 25.35 5.42
C ARG A 251 -8.23 24.36 5.15
N LEU A 252 -7.80 23.62 6.17
CA LEU A 252 -6.69 22.67 6.08
C LEU A 252 -7.04 21.45 5.21
N ILE A 253 -8.31 21.01 5.25
CA ILE A 253 -8.80 19.85 4.50
C ILE A 253 -9.13 20.22 3.06
N ASP A 254 -9.77 21.38 2.83
CA ASP A 254 -10.09 21.82 1.47
C ASP A 254 -8.82 22.11 0.65
N ALA A 255 -7.75 22.54 1.31
CA ALA A 255 -6.43 22.72 0.68
C ALA A 255 -5.77 21.38 0.27
N SER A 256 -6.04 20.27 0.97
CA SER A 256 -5.49 18.94 0.64
C SER A 256 -6.31 18.19 -0.41
N ASP A 257 -7.63 18.40 -0.45
CA ASP A 257 -8.57 17.74 -1.39
C ASP A 257 -8.48 18.32 -2.81
N SER A 258 -7.61 19.30 -3.04
CA SER A 258 -7.29 19.83 -4.37
C SER A 258 -6.67 18.74 -5.26
N ARG A 259 -7.56 18.06 -6.00
CA ARG A 259 -7.42 16.97 -6.99
C ARG A 259 -6.11 16.89 -7.80
N ALA A 260 -5.41 18.01 -8.00
CA ALA A 260 -4.13 18.10 -8.70
C ALA A 260 -2.97 17.35 -8.02
N LEU A 261 -2.97 17.24 -6.68
CA LEU A 261 -1.87 16.57 -5.96
C LEU A 261 -2.02 15.03 -5.94
N ALA A 262 -3.26 14.52 -5.95
CA ALA A 262 -3.55 13.08 -5.97
C ALA A 262 -3.25 12.44 -7.34
N GLU A 263 -3.55 13.13 -8.44
CA GLU A 263 -3.35 12.63 -9.82
C GLU A 263 -1.86 12.55 -10.21
N SER A 264 -1.05 13.54 -9.81
CA SER A 264 0.41 13.52 -10.09
C SER A 264 1.15 12.39 -9.37
N HIS A 265 0.57 11.83 -8.31
CA HIS A 265 1.26 10.93 -7.39
C HIS A 265 0.93 9.46 -7.61
N LEU A 266 -0.30 9.13 -8.02
CA LEU A 266 -0.62 7.79 -8.53
C LEU A 266 0.30 7.41 -9.72
N ALA A 267 0.64 8.40 -10.56
CA ALA A 267 1.60 8.24 -11.65
C ALA A 267 3.02 7.94 -11.14
N LYS A 268 3.56 8.74 -10.18
CA LYS A 268 4.90 8.52 -9.60
C LYS A 268 5.01 7.23 -8.77
N ALA A 269 3.97 6.87 -8.03
CA ALA A 269 3.95 5.64 -7.24
C ALA A 269 3.89 4.38 -8.11
N ALA A 270 3.23 4.44 -9.27
CA ALA A 270 3.28 3.36 -10.28
C ALA A 270 4.68 3.22 -10.89
N GLU A 271 5.31 4.35 -11.23
CA GLU A 271 6.68 4.41 -11.80
C GLU A 271 7.73 3.86 -10.82
N ILE A 272 7.64 4.21 -9.54
CA ILE A 272 8.56 3.72 -8.49
C ILE A 272 8.30 2.24 -8.18
N ARG A 273 7.04 1.77 -8.19
CA ARG A 273 6.73 0.33 -8.05
C ARG A 273 7.36 -0.51 -9.16
N GLU A 274 7.30 -0.02 -10.39
CA GLU A 274 7.94 -0.66 -11.55
C GLU A 274 9.47 -0.69 -11.41
N MET A 275 10.06 0.39 -10.89
CA MET A 275 11.51 0.51 -10.64
C MET A 275 12.00 -0.39 -9.49
N VAL A 276 11.22 -0.54 -8.42
CA VAL A 276 11.53 -1.44 -7.29
C VAL A 276 11.37 -2.91 -7.70
N ALA A 277 10.38 -3.24 -8.53
CA ALA A 277 10.21 -4.57 -9.10
C ALA A 277 11.37 -4.98 -10.03
N GLY A 278 12.02 -4.02 -10.69
CA GLY A 278 13.19 -4.25 -11.56
C GLY A 278 14.54 -4.39 -10.85
N THR A 279 14.62 -4.11 -9.55
CA THR A 279 15.88 -4.14 -8.80
C THR A 279 16.03 -5.50 -8.10
N LYS A 280 16.96 -6.35 -8.58
CA LYS A 280 17.31 -7.60 -7.87
C LYS A 280 17.85 -7.27 -6.48
N ALA A 281 17.02 -7.42 -5.47
CA ALA A 281 17.36 -7.27 -4.08
C ALA A 281 18.11 -8.51 -3.58
N ASP A 282 19.44 -8.49 -3.66
CA ASP A 282 20.27 -9.38 -2.86
C ASP A 282 20.30 -8.86 -1.40
N ALA A 283 19.78 -9.71 -0.51
CA ALA A 283 20.01 -9.75 0.94
C ALA A 283 19.49 -8.58 1.81
N VAL A 284 18.18 -8.60 2.14
CA VAL A 284 17.70 -8.51 3.55
C VAL A 284 16.52 -9.47 3.70
N SER A 285 16.67 -10.42 4.63
CA SER A 285 15.74 -11.50 4.90
C SER A 285 14.45 -11.01 5.57
N GLY A 286 13.30 -11.49 5.09
CA GLY A 286 12.23 -11.88 6.03
C GLY A 286 10.81 -11.40 5.80
N VAL A 287 10.35 -11.05 4.58
CA VAL A 287 8.91 -10.91 4.28
C VAL A 287 8.66 -11.33 2.82
N ARG A 288 7.74 -12.26 2.58
CA ARG A 288 7.27 -12.63 1.23
C ARG A 288 5.78 -12.29 1.12
N ILE A 289 5.46 -11.14 0.54
CA ILE A 289 4.18 -10.94 -0.13
C ILE A 289 4.28 -11.73 -1.43
N SER A 290 3.72 -12.93 -1.47
CA SER A 290 3.78 -13.79 -2.65
C SER A 290 2.81 -13.26 -3.71
N GLN A 291 3.29 -12.47 -4.66
CA GLN A 291 2.61 -12.27 -5.95
C GLN A 291 3.26 -13.03 -7.11
N ASP A 292 4.46 -13.60 -6.98
CA ASP A 292 5.10 -14.35 -8.07
C ASP A 292 5.49 -15.76 -7.60
N ILE A 293 4.81 -16.77 -8.15
CA ILE A 293 5.28 -18.17 -8.14
C ILE A 293 5.36 -18.60 -9.61
N ASP A 294 6.36 -18.07 -10.31
CA ASP A 294 6.83 -18.64 -11.57
C ASP A 294 8.18 -19.33 -11.28
N GLU A 295 8.11 -20.60 -10.89
CA GLU A 295 9.21 -21.54 -11.09
C GLU A 295 8.66 -22.80 -11.76
N PRO A 296 9.42 -23.44 -12.66
CA PRO A 296 8.89 -24.46 -13.55
C PRO A 296 8.52 -25.73 -12.79
N VAL A 297 7.30 -26.20 -12.98
CA VAL A 297 6.79 -27.47 -12.44
C VAL A 297 7.41 -28.63 -13.23
N GLU A 298 8.13 -29.52 -12.54
CA GLU A 298 8.41 -30.86 -13.06
C GLU A 298 7.10 -31.67 -13.13
N GLN A 299 6.86 -32.22 -14.31
CA GLN A 299 5.64 -32.91 -14.72
C GLN A 299 5.49 -34.24 -13.96
N ASP A 300 4.49 -34.32 -13.07
CA ASP A 300 4.14 -35.57 -12.35
C ASP A 300 2.96 -36.25 -13.05
N ASP A 301 3.22 -37.44 -13.61
CA ASP A 301 2.27 -38.30 -14.31
C ASP A 301 1.32 -38.98 -13.30
N SER A 302 0.16 -38.37 -13.04
CA SER A 302 -0.94 -39.01 -12.30
C SER A 302 -2.29 -38.81 -13.02
N PRO A 303 -3.19 -39.81 -12.97
CA PRO A 303 -4.32 -39.92 -13.90
C PRO A 303 -5.39 -38.86 -13.66
N SER A 304 -5.86 -38.24 -14.75
CA SER A 304 -6.85 -37.16 -14.74
C SER A 304 -8.23 -37.62 -14.25
N PRO A 305 -8.91 -36.86 -13.36
CA PRO A 305 -10.28 -37.14 -12.96
C PRO A 305 -11.31 -36.75 -14.06
N PRO A 306 -12.54 -37.28 -14.00
CA PRO A 306 -13.51 -37.15 -15.08
C PRO A 306 -14.18 -35.76 -15.11
N ARG A 307 -14.62 -35.36 -16.32
CA ARG A 307 -15.32 -34.11 -16.62
C ARG A 307 -16.68 -33.99 -15.92
N VAL A 308 -16.97 -32.82 -15.36
CA VAL A 308 -18.29 -32.40 -14.86
C VAL A 308 -18.47 -30.89 -15.14
N ASP A 309 -19.73 -30.45 -15.24
CA ASP A 309 -20.20 -29.07 -15.43
C ASP A 309 -19.70 -28.06 -14.36
N ASP A 310 -19.90 -26.75 -14.59
CA ASP A 310 -19.35 -25.65 -13.77
C ASP A 310 -19.67 -25.75 -12.26
N GLU A 311 -20.82 -26.30 -11.87
CA GLU A 311 -21.15 -26.59 -10.46
C GLU A 311 -20.37 -27.79 -9.89
N GLY A 312 -20.08 -28.78 -10.74
CA GLY A 312 -19.29 -29.97 -10.38
C GLY A 312 -17.82 -29.66 -10.09
N CYS A 313 -17.21 -28.70 -10.80
CA CYS A 313 -15.83 -28.28 -10.56
C CYS A 313 -15.64 -27.67 -9.16
N VAL A 314 -16.52 -26.76 -8.75
CA VAL A 314 -16.46 -26.14 -7.41
C VAL A 314 -16.65 -27.19 -6.31
N LEU A 315 -17.54 -28.16 -6.52
CA LEU A 315 -17.80 -29.25 -5.57
C LEU A 315 -16.59 -30.20 -5.44
N LEU A 316 -15.94 -30.58 -6.54
CA LEU A 316 -14.76 -31.47 -6.52
C LEU A 316 -13.56 -30.78 -5.85
N THR A 317 -13.36 -29.51 -6.18
CA THR A 317 -12.33 -28.65 -5.58
C THR A 317 -12.57 -28.47 -4.09
N PHE A 318 -13.83 -28.22 -3.70
CA PHE A 318 -14.23 -28.18 -2.30
C PHE A 318 -13.96 -29.50 -1.57
N GLN A 319 -14.31 -30.64 -2.16
CA GLN A 319 -14.09 -31.95 -1.55
C GLN A 319 -12.60 -32.30 -1.39
N ALA A 320 -11.75 -31.85 -2.32
CA ALA A 320 -10.30 -32.01 -2.23
C ALA A 320 -9.71 -31.13 -1.13
N ILE A 321 -10.15 -29.87 -1.06
CA ILE A 321 -9.73 -28.90 -0.03
C ILE A 321 -10.23 -29.33 1.36
N ALA A 322 -11.48 -29.76 1.49
CA ALA A 322 -12.04 -30.25 2.74
C ALA A 322 -11.25 -31.46 3.27
N ARG A 323 -10.95 -32.45 2.42
CA ARG A 323 -10.13 -33.62 2.78
C ARG A 323 -8.69 -33.24 3.16
N TYR A 324 -8.09 -32.29 2.45
CA TYR A 324 -6.77 -31.76 2.80
C TYR A 324 -6.79 -31.05 4.15
N LEU A 325 -7.79 -30.20 4.40
CA LEU A 325 -7.89 -29.45 5.65
C LEU A 325 -8.18 -30.37 6.84
N GLU A 326 -9.03 -31.38 6.69
CA GLU A 326 -9.28 -32.39 7.73
C GLU A 326 -8.01 -33.16 8.13
N THR A 327 -7.09 -33.37 7.19
CA THR A 327 -5.84 -34.12 7.46
C THR A 327 -4.71 -33.25 8.00
N VAL A 328 -4.75 -31.94 7.76
CA VAL A 328 -3.62 -31.03 8.00
C VAL A 328 -3.90 -30.00 9.11
N VAL A 329 -5.16 -29.66 9.37
CA VAL A 329 -5.58 -28.75 10.45
C VAL A 329 -6.77 -29.39 11.20
N PRO A 330 -6.51 -30.09 12.32
CA PRO A 330 -7.57 -30.70 13.13
C PRO A 330 -8.61 -29.65 13.54
N ASP A 331 -9.88 -30.04 13.52
CA ASP A 331 -11.03 -29.21 13.92
C ASP A 331 -11.25 -27.93 13.07
N ALA A 332 -10.58 -27.80 11.92
CA ALA A 332 -10.87 -26.73 10.97
C ALA A 332 -12.18 -26.98 10.22
N VAL A 333 -12.94 -25.90 10.01
CA VAL A 333 -14.20 -25.91 9.28
C VAL A 333 -14.07 -25.00 8.07
N ALA A 334 -14.16 -25.60 6.88
CA ALA A 334 -14.17 -24.88 5.62
C ALA A 334 -15.61 -24.66 5.15
N VAL A 335 -15.88 -23.46 4.67
CA VAL A 335 -17.17 -23.05 4.10
C VAL A 335 -16.91 -22.46 2.72
N VAL A 336 -17.66 -22.91 1.73
CA VAL A 336 -17.69 -22.28 0.41
C VAL A 336 -18.98 -21.49 0.27
N TYR A 337 -18.83 -20.18 0.09
CA TYR A 337 -19.93 -19.31 -0.26
C TYR A 337 -19.97 -19.14 -1.78
N THR A 338 -21.06 -19.51 -2.43
CA THR A 338 -21.27 -19.24 -3.86
C THR A 338 -21.86 -17.85 -4.04
N HIS A 339 -21.42 -17.16 -5.09
CA HIS A 339 -21.91 -15.84 -5.42
C HIS A 339 -23.21 -15.92 -6.22
N GLN A 340 -24.29 -15.38 -5.68
CA GLN A 340 -25.55 -15.17 -6.39
C GLN A 340 -25.52 -13.80 -7.06
N VAL A 341 -25.30 -13.81 -8.38
CA VAL A 341 -25.08 -12.61 -9.20
C VAL A 341 -26.25 -11.63 -9.12
N ASP A 342 -27.49 -12.13 -9.05
CA ASP A 342 -28.70 -11.30 -9.05
C ASP A 342 -28.91 -10.51 -7.75
N GLU A 343 -28.37 -11.00 -6.63
CA GLU A 343 -28.59 -10.39 -5.30
C GLU A 343 -27.34 -9.71 -4.72
N ALA A 344 -26.17 -9.84 -5.38
CA ALA A 344 -24.86 -9.43 -4.85
C ALA A 344 -24.57 -10.05 -3.46
N ARG A 345 -24.93 -11.33 -3.29
CA ARG A 345 -24.79 -12.07 -2.03
C ARG A 345 -23.96 -13.32 -2.20
N LEU A 346 -23.26 -13.65 -1.15
CA LEU A 346 -22.53 -14.90 -0.93
C LEU A 346 -23.41 -15.81 -0.07
N VAL A 347 -23.79 -16.97 -0.58
CA VAL A 347 -24.61 -17.96 0.13
C VAL A 347 -23.78 -19.19 0.40
N ALA A 348 -23.78 -19.66 1.64
CA ALA A 348 -23.08 -20.89 2.01
C ALA A 348 -23.65 -22.06 1.21
N SER A 349 -22.82 -22.65 0.36
CA SER A 349 -23.19 -23.78 -0.50
C SER A 349 -22.69 -25.10 0.09
N HIS A 350 -21.52 -25.08 0.71
CA HIS A 350 -20.88 -26.28 1.25
C HIS A 350 -20.14 -25.97 2.55
N VAL A 351 -20.21 -26.91 3.50
CA VAL A 351 -19.54 -26.85 4.82
C VAL A 351 -18.82 -28.18 5.05
N SER A 352 -17.54 -28.16 5.43
CA SER A 352 -16.75 -29.40 5.54
C SER A 352 -17.15 -30.23 6.76
N SER A 353 -17.60 -29.58 7.84
CA SER A 353 -17.97 -30.23 9.09
C SER A 353 -19.46 -30.57 9.14
N ARG A 354 -19.80 -31.86 9.25
CA ARG A 354 -21.19 -32.36 9.42
C ARG A 354 -21.85 -31.91 10.72
N GLU A 355 -21.06 -31.67 11.78
CA GLU A 355 -21.56 -31.23 13.08
C GLU A 355 -22.01 -29.76 13.06
N HIS A 356 -21.35 -28.95 12.22
CA HIS A 356 -21.56 -27.50 12.15
C HIS A 356 -22.29 -27.04 10.89
N GLU A 357 -22.60 -27.97 9.99
CA GLU A 357 -23.37 -27.73 8.76
C GLU A 357 -24.71 -27.04 9.06
N PHE A 358 -25.42 -27.48 10.11
CA PHE A 358 -26.72 -26.89 10.49
C PHE A 358 -26.65 -25.40 10.86
N LEU A 359 -25.51 -24.90 11.36
CA LEU A 359 -25.35 -23.50 11.77
C LEU A 359 -24.99 -22.57 10.60
N LEU A 360 -24.39 -23.13 9.55
CA LEU A 360 -23.76 -22.34 8.48
C LEU A 360 -24.39 -22.53 7.11
N ARG A 361 -25.19 -23.58 6.90
CA ARG A 361 -25.78 -23.93 5.59
C ARG A 361 -26.70 -22.86 5.01
N ASP A 362 -27.38 -22.09 5.85
CA ASP A 362 -28.26 -20.98 5.42
C ASP A 362 -27.60 -19.61 5.60
N ALA A 363 -26.29 -19.57 5.90
CA ALA A 363 -25.58 -18.31 6.08
C ALA A 363 -25.47 -17.56 4.75
N SER A 364 -26.03 -16.34 4.72
CA SER A 364 -25.86 -15.40 3.62
C SER A 364 -25.10 -14.16 4.07
N ILE A 365 -24.20 -13.68 3.21
CA ILE A 365 -23.35 -12.52 3.44
C ILE A 365 -23.49 -11.61 2.23
N VAL A 366 -23.73 -10.32 2.46
CA VAL A 366 -23.77 -9.34 1.36
C VAL A 366 -22.34 -9.06 0.90
N LEU A 367 -22.12 -8.93 -0.41
CA LEU A 367 -20.81 -8.55 -0.93
C LEU A 367 -20.37 -7.17 -0.37
N GLY A 368 -19.12 -7.11 0.07
CA GLY A 368 -18.55 -5.94 0.75
C GLY A 368 -18.83 -5.89 2.27
N GLU A 369 -19.66 -6.78 2.80
CA GLU A 369 -19.92 -6.89 4.25
C GLU A 369 -19.22 -8.10 4.86
N ARG A 370 -18.90 -8.01 6.16
CA ARG A 370 -18.17 -9.05 6.90
C ARG A 370 -16.84 -9.39 6.21
N LEU A 371 -16.16 -10.42 6.71
CA LEU A 371 -14.86 -10.79 6.18
C LEU A 371 -14.99 -11.44 4.80
N SER A 372 -15.84 -12.46 4.66
CA SER A 372 -16.02 -13.19 3.39
C SER A 372 -16.63 -12.31 2.29
N GLY A 373 -17.58 -11.42 2.62
CA GLY A 373 -18.15 -10.52 1.63
C GLY A 373 -17.15 -9.47 1.16
N TRP A 374 -16.27 -8.96 2.04
CA TRP A 374 -15.18 -8.09 1.63
C TRP A 374 -14.19 -8.80 0.70
N VAL A 375 -13.82 -10.05 1.01
CA VAL A 375 -12.94 -10.88 0.17
C VAL A 375 -13.53 -11.07 -1.23
N GLY A 376 -14.83 -11.38 -1.31
CA GLY A 376 -15.53 -11.49 -2.59
C GLY A 376 -15.54 -10.17 -3.38
N ALA A 377 -15.87 -9.06 -2.73
CA ALA A 377 -15.96 -7.76 -3.40
C ALA A 377 -14.62 -7.22 -3.90
N ASN A 378 -13.54 -7.46 -3.15
CA ASN A 378 -12.21 -6.93 -3.46
C ASN A 378 -11.31 -7.93 -4.20
N ARG A 379 -11.75 -9.18 -4.37
CA ARG A 379 -10.99 -10.28 -4.99
C ARG A 379 -9.59 -10.44 -4.37
N LYS A 380 -9.49 -10.25 -3.06
CA LYS A 380 -8.24 -10.33 -2.29
C LYS A 380 -8.41 -11.29 -1.12
N MET A 381 -7.45 -12.16 -0.92
CA MET A 381 -7.44 -13.09 0.21
C MET A 381 -7.16 -12.36 1.53
N ILE A 382 -7.72 -12.89 2.61
CA ILE A 382 -7.44 -12.51 4.00
C ILE A 382 -6.89 -13.74 4.71
N VAL A 383 -5.79 -13.58 5.43
CA VAL A 383 -5.13 -14.67 6.15
C VAL A 383 -5.21 -14.45 7.65
N ASN A 384 -5.42 -15.54 8.40
CA ASN A 384 -5.34 -15.63 9.86
C ASN A 384 -6.00 -14.48 10.65
N SER A 385 -7.22 -14.11 10.27
CA SER A 385 -8.02 -13.06 10.90
C SER A 385 -8.96 -13.59 11.99
N ASP A 386 -9.64 -12.71 12.74
CA ASP A 386 -10.59 -13.13 13.78
C ASP A 386 -11.89 -13.68 13.14
N PRO A 387 -12.28 -14.94 13.41
CA PRO A 387 -13.54 -15.53 12.95
C PRO A 387 -14.79 -14.73 13.32
N ALA A 388 -14.75 -13.93 14.40
CA ALA A 388 -15.87 -13.07 14.79
C ALA A 388 -16.17 -11.97 13.75
N LEU A 389 -15.20 -11.59 12.92
CA LEU A 389 -15.41 -10.65 11.81
C LEU A 389 -16.32 -11.22 10.74
N ASP A 390 -16.36 -12.56 10.64
CA ASP A 390 -17.20 -13.24 9.68
C ASP A 390 -18.40 -13.94 10.30
N LEU A 391 -18.35 -14.37 11.55
CA LEU A 391 -19.43 -15.13 12.22
C LEU A 391 -20.10 -14.36 13.37
N GLY A 392 -19.58 -13.20 13.76
CA GLY A 392 -20.08 -12.44 14.91
C GLY A 392 -20.02 -13.23 16.21
N ASP A 393 -21.10 -13.17 16.99
CA ASP A 393 -21.20 -13.87 18.29
C ASP A 393 -21.11 -15.40 18.17
N LEU A 394 -21.42 -15.97 16.99
CA LEU A 394 -21.32 -17.41 16.74
C LEU A 394 -19.88 -17.93 16.84
N ALA A 395 -18.87 -17.10 16.52
CA ALA A 395 -17.46 -17.47 16.68
C ALA A 395 -17.09 -17.72 18.15
N GLY A 396 -17.71 -16.97 19.07
CA GLY A 396 -17.48 -17.09 20.51
C GLY A 396 -18.22 -18.27 21.16
N ALA A 397 -19.35 -18.66 20.59
CA ALA A 397 -20.16 -19.80 21.04
C ALA A 397 -19.69 -21.16 20.48
N TRP A 398 -18.76 -21.15 19.51
CA TRP A 398 -18.20 -22.36 18.90
C TRP A 398 -17.39 -23.19 19.92
N VAL A 399 -17.48 -24.52 19.86
CA VAL A 399 -16.75 -25.43 20.74
C VAL A 399 -15.97 -26.45 19.91
N PRO A 400 -14.63 -26.46 19.94
CA PRO A 400 -13.75 -25.50 20.60
C PRO A 400 -13.81 -24.09 19.96
N ARG A 401 -13.61 -23.03 20.76
CA ARG A 401 -13.73 -21.64 20.29
C ARG A 401 -12.82 -21.36 19.09
N LEU A 402 -13.39 -20.85 18.01
CA LEU A 402 -12.67 -20.41 16.83
C LEU A 402 -11.75 -19.23 17.16
N ARG A 403 -10.53 -19.24 16.62
CA ARG A 403 -9.46 -18.28 16.93
C ARG A 403 -8.89 -17.60 15.70
N SER A 404 -8.93 -18.27 14.56
CA SER A 404 -8.33 -17.79 13.33
C SER A 404 -9.18 -18.19 12.12
N THR A 405 -9.23 -17.31 11.12
CA THR A 405 -9.90 -17.56 9.85
C THR A 405 -9.04 -17.16 8.65
N PHE A 406 -9.09 -17.96 7.61
CA PHE A 406 -8.48 -17.71 6.31
C PHE A 406 -9.61 -17.65 5.28
N SER A 407 -9.59 -16.66 4.39
CA SER A 407 -10.60 -16.52 3.35
C SER A 407 -9.96 -16.14 2.02
N THR A 408 -10.34 -16.83 0.95
CA THR A 408 -9.79 -16.64 -0.39
C THR A 408 -10.92 -16.59 -1.42
N PRO A 409 -10.87 -15.67 -2.40
CA PRO A 409 -11.87 -15.64 -3.46
C PRO A 409 -11.70 -16.85 -4.38
N LEU A 410 -12.82 -17.33 -4.91
CA LEU A 410 -12.90 -18.34 -5.97
C LEU A 410 -13.25 -17.59 -7.26
N VAL A 411 -12.25 -17.43 -8.13
CA VAL A 411 -12.39 -16.68 -9.39
C VAL A 411 -12.10 -17.64 -10.54
N SER A 412 -13.00 -17.71 -11.52
CA SER A 412 -12.82 -18.44 -12.77
C SER A 412 -13.07 -17.47 -13.92
N ASP A 413 -12.17 -17.42 -14.91
CA ASP A 413 -12.23 -16.50 -16.06
C ASP A 413 -12.55 -15.04 -15.67
N ASP A 414 -11.87 -14.53 -14.63
CA ASP A 414 -12.04 -13.19 -14.05
C ASP A 414 -13.44 -12.88 -13.49
N THR A 415 -14.28 -13.91 -13.37
CA THR A 415 -15.61 -13.87 -12.78
C THR A 415 -15.57 -14.46 -11.36
N LEU A 416 -16.14 -13.73 -10.39
CA LEU A 416 -16.26 -14.21 -9.02
C LEU A 416 -17.30 -15.32 -8.97
N VAL A 417 -16.84 -16.56 -8.75
CA VAL A 417 -17.67 -17.75 -8.54
C VAL A 417 -18.11 -17.83 -7.07
N GLY A 418 -17.25 -17.42 -6.15
CA GLY A 418 -17.53 -17.49 -4.73
C GLY A 418 -16.35 -17.13 -3.84
N VAL A 419 -16.42 -17.54 -2.57
CA VAL A 419 -15.39 -17.35 -1.56
C VAL A 419 -15.25 -18.62 -0.73
N LEU A 420 -14.03 -19.10 -0.55
CA LEU A 420 -13.70 -20.16 0.38
C LEU A 420 -13.19 -19.54 1.68
N THR A 421 -13.82 -19.88 2.79
CA THR A 421 -13.42 -19.43 4.13
C THR A 421 -13.22 -20.61 5.05
N VAL A 422 -12.05 -20.68 5.68
CA VAL A 422 -11.64 -21.70 6.63
C VAL A 422 -11.60 -21.06 8.02
N TYR A 423 -12.24 -21.70 8.98
CA TYR A 423 -12.24 -21.32 10.38
C TYR A 423 -11.49 -22.39 11.17
N THR A 424 -10.63 -21.98 12.10
CA THR A 424 -9.89 -22.92 12.96
C THR A 424 -9.87 -22.47 14.41
N PRO A 425 -9.92 -23.42 15.37
CA PRO A 425 -9.65 -23.16 16.78
C PRO A 425 -8.16 -23.00 17.08
N ASP A 426 -7.26 -23.22 16.11
CA ASP A 426 -5.83 -22.96 16.29
C ASP A 426 -5.55 -21.46 16.39
N ARG A 427 -4.80 -21.07 17.42
CA ARG A 427 -4.35 -19.69 17.64
C ARG A 427 -3.31 -19.23 16.63
N GLN A 428 -2.53 -20.15 16.07
CA GLN A 428 -1.51 -19.83 15.07
C GLN A 428 -2.11 -19.72 13.66
N GLY A 429 -3.35 -20.18 13.46
CA GLY A 429 -4.01 -20.19 12.16
C GLY A 429 -3.35 -21.15 11.16
N LEU A 430 -3.55 -20.90 9.87
CA LEU A 430 -2.90 -21.67 8.82
C LEU A 430 -1.47 -21.15 8.60
N THR A 431 -0.50 -22.07 8.53
CA THR A 431 0.88 -21.80 8.14
C THR A 431 0.98 -21.40 6.67
N CYS A 432 2.06 -20.71 6.27
CA CYS A 432 2.30 -20.34 4.87
C CYS A 432 2.26 -21.53 3.91
N ARG A 433 2.74 -22.70 4.34
CA ARG A 433 2.69 -23.94 3.54
C ARG A 433 1.25 -24.38 3.29
N GLN A 434 0.42 -24.36 4.34
CA GLN A 434 -0.99 -24.75 4.26
C GLN A 434 -1.79 -23.78 3.40
N ILE A 435 -1.60 -22.46 3.59
CA ILE A 435 -2.25 -21.43 2.76
C ILE A 435 -1.89 -21.64 1.29
N ARG A 436 -0.60 -21.81 0.98
CA ARG A 436 -0.13 -22.06 -0.39
C ARG A 436 -0.78 -23.30 -1.00
N THR A 437 -0.85 -24.41 -0.27
CA THR A 437 -1.50 -25.63 -0.77
C THR A 437 -2.99 -25.42 -1.03
N VAL A 438 -3.71 -24.72 -0.15
CA VAL A 438 -5.13 -24.42 -0.35
C VAL A 438 -5.32 -23.51 -1.57
N THR A 439 -4.51 -22.47 -1.73
CA THR A 439 -4.58 -21.57 -2.90
C THR A 439 -4.29 -22.30 -4.21
N LEU A 440 -3.31 -23.22 -4.23
CA LEU A 440 -3.03 -24.06 -5.40
C LEU A 440 -4.19 -25.00 -5.73
N LEU A 441 -4.78 -25.66 -4.74
CA LEU A 441 -5.95 -26.51 -4.93
C LEU A 441 -7.16 -25.72 -5.48
N VAL A 442 -7.34 -24.48 -5.01
CA VAL A 442 -8.36 -23.57 -5.55
C VAL A 442 -8.07 -23.22 -7.01
N ALA A 443 -6.82 -22.89 -7.34
CA ALA A 443 -6.43 -22.54 -8.71
C ALA A 443 -6.60 -23.73 -9.66
N ASP A 444 -6.04 -24.89 -9.34
CA ASP A 444 -6.13 -26.12 -10.15
C ASP A 444 -7.58 -26.58 -10.34
N GLY A 445 -8.42 -26.35 -9.34
CA GLY A 445 -9.81 -26.75 -9.32
C GLY A 445 -10.80 -25.82 -10.03
N LEU A 446 -10.36 -24.61 -10.41
CA LEU A 446 -11.19 -23.59 -11.07
C LEU A 446 -10.79 -23.32 -12.53
N VAL A 447 -9.75 -24.00 -13.03
CA VAL A 447 -9.37 -23.96 -14.46
C VAL A 447 -10.32 -24.87 -15.25
N PRO A 448 -11.05 -24.35 -16.26
CA PRO A 448 -11.79 -25.19 -17.19
C PRO A 448 -10.81 -26.05 -17.99
N THR A 449 -10.95 -27.37 -17.99
CA THR A 449 -10.10 -28.25 -18.81
C THR A 449 -10.45 -28.10 -20.30
N THR A 450 -9.88 -27.12 -20.98
CA THR A 450 -10.07 -26.88 -22.42
C THR A 450 -9.07 -27.61 -23.33
N ASP A 451 -8.15 -28.42 -22.80
CA ASP A 451 -7.26 -29.24 -23.62
C ASP A 451 -7.70 -30.70 -23.70
N ALA A 452 -8.66 -30.97 -24.58
CA ALA A 452 -8.73 -32.26 -25.27
C ALA A 452 -9.38 -32.07 -26.65
N ALA A 453 -8.65 -31.49 -27.59
CA ALA A 453 -8.97 -31.60 -29.02
C ALA A 453 -7.74 -31.37 -29.90
N SER A 454 -6.88 -32.39 -30.06
CA SER A 454 -6.31 -32.75 -31.37
C SER A 454 -5.25 -33.85 -31.25
N THR A 455 -5.67 -35.10 -31.19
CA THR A 455 -4.90 -36.19 -31.81
C THR A 455 -5.77 -36.77 -32.91
N PRO A 456 -5.26 -36.88 -34.16
CA PRO A 456 -6.04 -37.43 -35.26
C PRO A 456 -6.44 -38.86 -34.92
N ARG A 457 -7.70 -39.20 -35.17
CA ARG A 457 -8.14 -40.59 -35.23
C ARG A 457 -7.32 -41.28 -36.32
N ASP A 458 -6.49 -42.24 -35.91
CA ASP A 458 -6.05 -43.30 -36.81
C ASP A 458 -7.30 -44.02 -37.33
N GLU A 459 -7.63 -43.80 -38.59
CA GLU A 459 -8.56 -44.65 -39.32
C GLU A 459 -7.90 -46.02 -39.56
N PRO A 460 -8.69 -47.11 -39.53
CA PRO A 460 -8.16 -48.45 -39.70
C PRO A 460 -7.70 -48.67 -41.14
N MET A 461 -6.50 -49.22 -41.26
CA MET A 461 -5.93 -49.75 -42.48
C MET A 461 -6.83 -50.85 -43.06
N VAL A 462 -7.57 -50.55 -44.14
CA VAL A 462 -8.18 -51.55 -45.03
C VAL A 462 -7.76 -51.25 -46.46
N ALA A 463 -7.26 -52.30 -47.11
CA ALA A 463 -6.56 -52.29 -48.38
C ALA A 463 -7.44 -52.09 -49.63
N ALA A 464 -6.74 -51.70 -50.71
CA ALA A 464 -7.01 -51.95 -52.13
C ALA A 464 -7.98 -51.01 -52.90
N SER A 465 -7.39 -50.29 -53.88
CA SER A 465 -8.02 -49.84 -55.14
C SER A 465 -8.40 -51.03 -56.05
N PRO A 466 -9.02 -50.86 -57.26
CA PRO A 466 -9.42 -49.66 -58.02
C PRO A 466 -10.85 -49.74 -58.65
N PHE A 467 -11.16 -48.80 -59.56
CA PHE A 467 -12.21 -48.77 -60.61
C PHE A 467 -13.45 -47.86 -60.44
N ALA A 468 -13.36 -46.72 -61.13
CA ALA A 468 -14.25 -46.22 -62.21
C ALA A 468 -15.79 -46.20 -62.09
N ALA A 469 -16.29 -45.01 -62.43
CA ALA A 469 -17.40 -44.70 -63.36
C ALA A 469 -18.81 -44.39 -62.83
N SER A 470 -19.28 -43.24 -63.35
CA SER A 470 -20.64 -42.91 -63.81
C SER A 470 -21.74 -42.52 -62.81
N GLY A 471 -22.13 -41.25 -62.88
CA GLY A 471 -23.46 -40.89 -63.43
C GLY A 471 -24.67 -40.85 -62.47
N PRO A 472 -25.77 -40.17 -62.86
CA PRO A 472 -26.39 -39.17 -61.99
C PRO A 472 -27.89 -39.38 -61.69
N ARG A 473 -28.44 -38.47 -60.85
CA ARG A 473 -29.85 -38.02 -60.72
C ARG A 473 -30.91 -39.03 -60.21
N ALA A 474 -31.66 -38.62 -59.18
CA ALA A 474 -33.06 -38.18 -59.32
C ALA A 474 -33.72 -37.84 -57.96
N VAL A 475 -34.43 -36.72 -57.93
CA VAL A 475 -35.49 -36.33 -56.97
C VAL A 475 -36.82 -36.68 -57.66
N PRO A 476 -37.87 -37.20 -56.98
CA PRO A 476 -38.94 -36.30 -56.51
C PRO A 476 -39.66 -36.69 -55.20
N SER A 477 -40.14 -35.64 -54.52
CA SER A 477 -41.16 -35.57 -53.46
C SER A 477 -42.49 -36.30 -53.81
N PRO A 478 -43.45 -36.59 -52.89
CA PRO A 478 -44.35 -35.53 -52.34
C PRO A 478 -45.03 -35.77 -50.96
N ARG A 479 -45.03 -34.71 -50.11
CA ARG A 479 -46.24 -34.03 -49.55
C ARG A 479 -47.13 -34.77 -48.49
N PRO A 480 -48.15 -34.12 -47.87
CA PRO A 480 -48.13 -33.71 -46.44
C PRO A 480 -49.41 -34.12 -45.63
N ARG A 481 -49.52 -33.72 -44.35
CA ARG A 481 -50.76 -33.26 -43.61
C ARG A 481 -50.53 -33.28 -42.08
N SER A 482 -50.56 -32.13 -41.39
CA SER A 482 -51.70 -31.40 -40.78
C SER A 482 -51.96 -31.81 -39.31
N VAL A 483 -51.63 -30.95 -38.33
CA VAL A 483 -52.49 -29.96 -37.62
C VAL A 483 -53.36 -30.54 -36.50
N SER A 484 -53.19 -30.03 -35.28
CA SER A 484 -54.22 -29.51 -34.34
C SER A 484 -53.57 -29.38 -32.94
N ALA A 485 -53.83 -28.38 -32.11
CA ALA A 485 -54.76 -27.26 -32.14
C ALA A 485 -54.14 -26.02 -31.46
#